data_AF-A0A7V6HS34-F1
#
_entry.id   AF-A0A7V6HS34-F1
#
_cell.length_a   1.000
_cell.length_b   1.000
_cell.length_c   1.000
_cell.angle_alpha   90.00
_cell.angle_beta   90.00
_cell.angle_gamma   90.00
#
_symmetry.space_group_name_H-M   'P 1'
#
loop_
_entity.id
_entity.type
_entity.pdbx_description
1 polymer ?
#
loop_
_entity_poly.entity_id
_entity_poly.type
_entity_poly.pdbx_seq_one_letter_code
_entity_poly.pdbx_strand_id
1 'polypeptide(L)'
;MNNSFGKRFTELRKNKKMTQEEVAEKLGVSPQAVSKWENDISYPDVTLLLEIAQMFDTTVDFLLGKENVAETLLIPEEKRKDPNLILLKIRVSTQDGDKVKVNIPLAIAKILIASDNSNFTFGDKSISLKDIDFEQLLSMIDQGVIGKLVELETAEGDIVEIYVE
;
A
#
# COMPACT_ATOMS: atom_id res chain seq x y z
N MET A 1 -18.25 1.98 6.44
CA MET A 1 -17.92 2.98 7.47
C MET A 1 -17.41 4.23 6.76
N ASN A 2 -17.89 5.42 7.09
CA ASN A 2 -17.46 6.67 6.44
C ASN A 2 -16.00 6.95 6.84
N ASN A 3 -15.10 6.99 5.87
CA ASN A 3 -13.64 6.96 6.06
C ASN A 3 -13.00 8.34 5.85
N SER A 4 -13.66 9.40 6.31
CA SER A 4 -13.30 10.80 6.04
C SER A 4 -12.10 11.27 6.87
N PHE A 5 -11.46 12.35 6.40
CA PHE A 5 -10.35 13.00 7.10
C PHE A 5 -10.72 13.34 8.55
N GLY A 6 -11.88 14.00 8.78
CA GLY A 6 -12.27 14.46 10.11
C GLY A 6 -12.43 13.34 11.12
N LYS A 7 -12.95 12.19 10.68
CA LYS A 7 -13.05 10.99 11.53
C LYS A 7 -11.69 10.42 11.89
N ARG A 8 -10.81 10.23 10.91
CA ARG A 8 -9.44 9.73 11.14
C ARG A 8 -8.66 10.67 12.06
N PHE A 9 -8.77 11.97 11.82
CA PHE A 9 -8.15 13.00 12.66
C PHE A 9 -8.67 12.93 14.11
N THR A 10 -9.98 12.81 14.29
CA THR A 10 -10.61 12.66 15.61
C THR A 10 -10.10 11.41 16.33
N GLU A 11 -9.98 10.29 15.62
CA GLU A 11 -9.47 9.03 16.17
C GLU A 11 -8.01 9.15 16.60
N LEU A 12 -7.14 9.71 15.74
CA LEU A 12 -5.73 9.95 16.06
C LEU A 12 -5.57 10.82 17.31
N ARG A 13 -6.32 11.92 17.40
CA ARG A 13 -6.32 12.79 18.57
C ARG A 13 -6.75 12.05 19.84
N LYS A 14 -7.86 11.30 19.77
CA LYS A 14 -8.37 10.52 20.91
C LYS A 14 -7.40 9.41 21.33
N ASN A 15 -6.71 8.77 20.39
CA ASN A 15 -5.70 7.75 20.69
C ASN A 15 -4.49 8.32 21.43
N LYS A 16 -4.08 9.56 21.09
CA LYS A 16 -3.06 10.30 21.85
C LYS A 16 -3.62 10.96 23.12
N LYS A 17 -4.91 10.80 23.43
CA LYS A 17 -5.63 11.39 24.58
C LYS A 17 -5.55 12.92 24.66
N MET A 18 -5.52 13.58 23.50
CA MET A 18 -5.41 15.03 23.43
C MET A 18 -6.78 15.71 23.30
N THR A 19 -6.92 16.92 23.82
CA THR A 19 -8.10 17.78 23.58
C THR A 19 -7.98 18.53 22.25
N GLN A 20 -9.08 19.12 21.77
CA GLN A 20 -9.04 19.95 20.56
C GLN A 20 -8.16 21.19 20.78
N GLU A 21 -8.16 21.73 22.00
CA GLU A 21 -7.36 22.86 22.43
C GLU A 21 -5.86 22.53 22.41
N GLU A 22 -5.45 21.37 22.94
CA GLU A 22 -4.05 20.94 22.94
C GLU A 22 -3.49 20.71 21.53
N VAL A 23 -4.31 20.15 20.63
CA VAL A 23 -3.94 19.98 19.22
C VAL A 23 -3.82 21.35 18.54
N ALA A 24 -4.77 22.24 18.80
CA ALA A 24 -4.77 23.58 18.22
C ALA A 24 -3.53 24.38 18.66
N GLU A 25 -3.16 24.30 19.93
CA GLU A 25 -1.96 24.94 20.48
C GLU A 25 -0.69 24.42 19.80
N LYS A 26 -0.55 23.10 19.66
CA LYS A 26 0.63 22.49 19.02
C LYS A 26 0.75 22.80 17.53
N LEU A 27 -0.37 22.96 16.82
CA LEU A 27 -0.39 23.30 15.39
C LEU A 27 -0.44 24.81 15.11
N GLY A 28 -0.46 25.66 16.16
CA GLY A 28 -0.56 27.11 16.00
C GLY A 28 -1.87 27.58 15.35
N VAL A 29 -2.97 26.85 15.54
CA VAL A 29 -4.30 27.17 14.97
C VAL A 29 -5.34 27.42 16.07
N SER A 30 -6.55 27.83 15.68
CA SER A 30 -7.65 27.99 16.64
C SER A 30 -8.33 26.64 16.94
N PRO A 31 -8.84 26.42 18.17
CA PRO A 31 -9.62 25.21 18.49
C PRO A 31 -10.85 25.03 17.59
N GLN A 32 -11.41 26.13 17.10
CA GLN A 32 -12.51 26.13 16.14
C GLN A 32 -12.09 25.55 14.77
N ALA A 33 -10.85 25.78 14.33
CA ALA A 33 -10.33 25.16 13.11
C ALA A 33 -10.27 23.64 13.27
N VAL A 34 -9.70 23.16 14.39
CA VAL A 34 -9.66 21.73 14.71
C VAL A 34 -11.07 21.13 14.76
N SER A 35 -12.02 21.79 15.40
CA SER A 35 -13.42 21.34 15.43
C SER A 35 -14.04 21.26 14.03
N LYS A 36 -13.78 22.24 13.15
CA LYS A 36 -14.26 22.19 11.76
C LYS A 36 -13.64 21.05 10.97
N TRP A 37 -12.37 20.74 11.20
CA TRP A 37 -11.69 19.60 10.58
C TRP A 37 -12.31 18.28 11.02
N GLU A 38 -12.54 18.10 12.31
CA GLU A 38 -13.14 16.88 12.87
C GLU A 38 -14.57 16.63 12.38
N ASN A 39 -15.30 17.70 12.06
CA ASN A 39 -16.66 17.64 11.53
C ASN A 39 -16.74 17.67 10.00
N ASP A 40 -15.60 17.51 9.30
CA ASP A 40 -15.49 17.55 7.83
C ASP A 40 -16.05 18.86 7.20
N ILE A 41 -16.08 19.97 7.95
CA ILE A 41 -16.55 21.28 7.49
C ILE A 41 -15.47 21.99 6.66
N SER A 42 -14.20 21.79 7.02
CA SER A 42 -13.04 22.30 6.30
C SER A 42 -11.86 21.35 6.45
N TYR A 43 -10.79 21.59 5.69
CA TYR A 43 -9.54 20.84 5.78
C TYR A 43 -8.44 21.73 6.37
N PRO A 44 -7.40 21.14 6.99
CA PRO A 44 -6.17 21.86 7.29
C PRO A 44 -5.47 22.30 6.00
N ASP A 45 -4.61 23.30 6.10
CA ASP A 45 -3.73 23.67 5.01
C ASP A 45 -2.79 22.50 4.65
N VAL A 46 -2.36 22.41 3.40
CA VAL A 46 -1.41 21.38 2.94
C VAL A 46 -0.12 21.39 3.76
N THR A 47 0.35 22.56 4.17
CA THR A 47 1.54 22.70 5.01
C THR A 47 1.38 22.04 6.38
N LEU A 48 0.18 22.14 6.97
CA LEU A 48 -0.14 21.53 8.27
C LEU A 48 -0.31 20.02 8.19
N LEU A 49 -0.58 19.43 7.00
CA LEU A 49 -0.74 17.98 6.87
C LEU A 49 0.51 17.22 7.28
N LEU A 50 1.71 17.72 6.95
CA LEU A 50 2.96 17.10 7.37
C LEU A 50 3.13 17.14 8.89
N GLU A 51 2.84 18.29 9.50
CA GLU A 51 2.94 18.47 10.96
C GLU A 51 1.94 17.58 11.70
N ILE A 52 0.71 17.46 11.19
CA ILE A 52 -0.32 16.57 11.72
C ILE A 52 0.16 15.11 11.62
N ALA A 53 0.71 14.71 10.47
CA ALA A 53 1.22 13.37 10.25
C ALA A 53 2.34 13.02 11.25
N GLN A 54 3.29 13.94 11.44
CA GLN A 54 4.37 13.79 12.42
C GLN A 54 3.85 13.75 13.86
N MET A 55 2.92 14.63 14.22
CA MET A 55 2.34 14.70 15.57
C MET A 55 1.65 13.41 16.00
N PHE A 56 0.98 12.75 15.05
CA PHE A 56 0.21 11.54 15.31
C PHE A 56 0.94 10.25 14.92
N ASP A 57 2.22 10.31 14.56
CA ASP A 57 3.03 9.18 14.08
C ASP A 57 2.33 8.41 12.95
N THR A 58 1.86 9.13 11.93
CA THR A 58 1.15 8.58 10.76
C THR A 58 1.65 9.19 9.45
N THR A 59 1.03 8.83 8.33
CA THR A 59 1.36 9.37 7.00
C THR A 59 0.28 10.33 6.51
N VAL A 60 0.67 11.28 5.64
CA VAL A 60 -0.29 12.17 4.96
C VAL A 60 -1.28 11.35 4.12
N ASP A 61 -0.80 10.29 3.48
CA ASP A 61 -1.63 9.28 2.81
C ASP A 61 -2.77 8.76 3.69
N PHE A 62 -2.44 8.33 4.92
CA PHE A 62 -3.41 7.84 5.88
C PHE A 62 -4.45 8.90 6.25
N LEU A 63 -4.00 10.13 6.49
CA LEU A 63 -4.89 11.26 6.80
C LEU A 63 -5.88 11.53 5.67
N LEU A 64 -5.42 11.45 4.41
CA LEU A 64 -6.22 11.72 3.21
C LEU A 64 -7.05 10.52 2.75
N GLY A 65 -7.13 9.45 3.54
CA GLY A 65 -8.02 8.32 3.30
C GLY A 65 -7.42 7.18 2.50
N LYS A 66 -6.12 7.21 2.19
CA LYS A 66 -5.40 6.04 1.73
C LYS A 66 -5.14 5.17 2.96
N GLU A 67 -5.88 4.08 3.10
CA GLU A 67 -5.56 3.12 4.15
C GLU A 67 -4.10 2.68 3.97
N ASN A 68 -3.29 2.78 5.03
CA ASN A 68 -2.13 1.90 5.19
C ASN A 68 -2.72 0.50 5.35
N VAL A 69 -3.24 -0.05 4.25
CA VAL A 69 -3.31 -1.49 4.10
C VAL A 69 -1.86 -1.88 4.33
N ALA A 70 -1.59 -2.65 5.37
CA ALA A 70 -0.32 -3.35 5.43
C ALA A 70 -0.14 -3.90 4.03
N GLU A 71 0.89 -3.43 3.32
CA GLU A 71 0.96 -3.67 1.89
C GLU A 71 0.84 -5.18 1.65
N THR A 72 1.28 -5.98 2.62
CA THR A 72 1.00 -7.40 2.78
C THR A 72 0.03 -7.71 3.95
N LEU A 73 -0.96 -8.57 3.75
CA LEU A 73 -1.87 -9.13 4.76
C LEU A 73 -1.81 -10.66 4.78
N LEU A 74 -1.87 -11.27 5.96
CA LEU A 74 -2.06 -12.72 6.11
C LEU A 74 -3.54 -13.01 6.38
N ILE A 75 -4.21 -13.66 5.43
CA ILE A 75 -5.62 -14.04 5.55
C ILE A 75 -5.75 -15.41 6.26
N PRO A 76 -6.52 -15.50 7.36
CA PRO A 76 -6.87 -16.78 7.98
C PRO A 76 -7.56 -17.73 7.00
N GLU A 77 -7.32 -19.04 7.11
CA GLU A 77 -7.80 -20.06 6.17
C GLU A 77 -9.29 -19.95 5.83
N GLU A 78 -10.13 -19.72 6.84
CA GLU A 78 -11.59 -19.57 6.74
C GLU A 78 -12.05 -18.41 5.84
N LYS A 79 -11.18 -17.41 5.63
CA LYS A 79 -11.47 -16.19 4.86
C LYS A 79 -10.69 -16.13 3.55
N ARG A 80 -9.89 -17.15 3.22
CA ARG A 80 -9.09 -17.17 1.99
C ARG A 80 -10.02 -17.24 0.77
N LYS A 81 -9.73 -16.42 -0.24
CA LYS A 81 -10.42 -16.48 -1.54
C LYS A 81 -10.01 -17.73 -2.29
N ASP A 82 -10.86 -18.17 -3.23
CA ASP A 82 -10.50 -19.23 -4.18
C ASP A 82 -9.22 -18.81 -4.94
N PRO A 83 -8.15 -19.64 -4.94
CA PRO A 83 -6.91 -19.35 -5.67
C PRO A 83 -7.10 -19.04 -7.16
N ASN A 84 -8.18 -19.52 -7.79
CA ASN A 84 -8.51 -19.24 -9.19
C ASN A 84 -9.01 -17.80 -9.41
N LEU A 85 -9.45 -17.12 -8.35
CA LEU A 85 -9.92 -15.74 -8.39
C LEU A 85 -8.85 -14.72 -8.01
N ILE A 86 -7.67 -15.20 -7.61
CA ILE A 86 -6.54 -14.35 -7.21
C ILE A 86 -5.73 -13.95 -8.43
N LEU A 87 -5.36 -12.67 -8.53
CA LEU A 87 -4.51 -12.14 -9.58
C LEU A 87 -3.11 -11.83 -9.05
N LEU A 88 -2.10 -12.35 -9.74
CA LEU A 88 -0.73 -11.87 -9.63
C LEU A 88 -0.57 -10.63 -10.51
N LYS A 89 -0.23 -9.51 -9.88
CA LYS A 89 0.02 -8.24 -10.55
C LYS A 89 1.49 -7.90 -10.46
N ILE A 90 2.15 -7.74 -11.60
CA ILE A 90 3.53 -7.23 -11.66
C ILE A 90 3.47 -5.83 -12.26
N ARG A 91 4.18 -4.90 -11.64
CA ARG A 91 4.35 -3.52 -12.08
C ARG A 91 5.82 -3.24 -12.20
N VAL A 92 6.24 -2.73 -13.33
CA VAL A 92 7.63 -2.32 -13.56
C VAL A 92 7.60 -0.88 -14.04
N SER A 93 8.34 -0.02 -13.38
CA SER A 93 8.55 1.37 -13.79
C SER A 93 10.02 1.55 -14.03
N THR A 94 10.40 1.81 -15.29
CA THR A 94 11.79 2.00 -15.66
C THR A 94 12.22 3.45 -15.50
N GLN A 95 13.53 3.70 -15.37
CA GLN A 95 14.08 5.06 -15.28
C GLN A 95 13.73 5.91 -16.51
N ASP A 96 13.69 5.30 -17.70
CA ASP A 96 13.30 5.95 -18.96
C ASP A 96 11.81 6.32 -19.04
N GLY A 97 11.03 5.98 -18.01
CA GLY A 97 9.60 6.29 -17.91
C GLY A 97 8.68 5.22 -18.51
N ASP A 98 9.21 4.12 -19.06
CA ASP A 98 8.39 2.99 -19.49
C ASP A 98 7.72 2.34 -18.29
N LYS A 99 6.43 2.00 -18.46
CA LYS A 99 5.65 1.29 -17.45
C LYS A 99 5.12 -0.01 -18.01
N VAL A 100 5.54 -1.14 -17.44
CA VAL A 100 5.02 -2.46 -17.76
C VAL A 100 4.02 -2.87 -16.69
N LYS A 101 2.83 -3.32 -17.12
CA LYS A 101 1.75 -3.80 -16.24
C LYS A 101 1.33 -5.19 -16.66
N VAL A 102 1.46 -6.13 -15.74
CA VAL A 102 1.14 -7.55 -15.93
C VAL A 102 0.06 -7.91 -14.92
N ASN A 103 -1.01 -8.54 -15.36
CA ASN A 103 -2.08 -9.05 -14.49
C ASN A 103 -2.41 -10.46 -14.98
N ILE A 104 -2.06 -11.48 -14.20
CA ILE A 104 -2.25 -12.87 -14.59
C ILE A 104 -2.93 -13.61 -13.43
N PRO A 105 -3.94 -14.45 -13.69
CA PRO A 105 -4.48 -15.35 -12.67
C PRO A 105 -3.39 -16.20 -12.02
N LEU A 106 -3.42 -16.31 -10.70
CA LEU A 106 -2.40 -17.05 -9.94
C LEU A 106 -2.25 -18.49 -10.41
N ALA A 107 -3.36 -19.14 -10.80
CA ALA A 107 -3.35 -20.48 -11.38
C ALA A 107 -2.43 -20.60 -12.62
N ILE A 108 -2.44 -19.59 -13.50
CA ILE A 108 -1.58 -19.57 -14.69
C ILE A 108 -0.13 -19.28 -14.29
N ALA A 109 0.08 -18.34 -13.36
CA ALA A 109 1.42 -18.03 -12.85
C ALA A 109 2.11 -19.27 -12.26
N LYS A 110 1.39 -20.07 -11.46
CA LYS A 110 1.88 -21.34 -10.90
C LYS A 110 2.32 -22.32 -11.99
N ILE A 111 1.52 -22.49 -13.05
CA ILE A 111 1.85 -23.40 -14.15
C ILE A 111 3.12 -22.93 -14.89
N LEU A 112 3.24 -21.63 -15.14
CA LEU A 112 4.38 -21.04 -15.84
C LEU A 112 5.69 -21.20 -15.05
N ILE A 113 5.63 -20.93 -13.74
CA ILE A 113 6.77 -21.05 -12.83
C ILE A 113 7.20 -22.52 -12.69
N ALA A 114 6.24 -23.43 -12.50
CA ALA A 114 6.51 -24.88 -12.37
C ALA A 114 7.06 -25.53 -13.65
N SER A 115 6.92 -24.88 -14.81
CA SER A 115 7.40 -25.39 -16.10
C SER A 115 8.86 -24.99 -16.42
N ASP A 116 9.60 -24.45 -15.44
CA ASP A 116 10.99 -23.94 -15.57
C ASP A 116 11.14 -22.78 -16.58
N ASN A 117 10.04 -22.13 -16.93
CA ASN A 117 10.00 -20.90 -17.73
C ASN A 117 10.03 -19.67 -16.80
N SER A 118 11.03 -19.61 -15.91
CA SER A 118 11.19 -18.54 -14.92
C SER A 118 11.51 -17.16 -15.51
N ASN A 119 11.72 -17.08 -16.83
CA ASN A 119 11.87 -15.83 -17.58
C ASN A 119 10.52 -15.36 -18.11
N PHE A 120 9.97 -14.29 -17.52
CA PHE A 120 8.89 -13.54 -18.14
C PHE A 120 9.47 -12.51 -19.11
N THR A 121 9.41 -12.78 -20.40
CA THR A 121 9.84 -11.84 -21.44
C THR A 121 8.72 -10.82 -21.72
N PHE A 122 8.98 -9.53 -21.48
CA PHE A 122 8.03 -8.45 -21.78
C PHE A 122 8.60 -7.55 -22.87
N GLY A 123 8.24 -7.83 -24.13
CA GLY A 123 8.85 -7.16 -25.29
C GLY A 123 10.33 -7.50 -25.42
N ASP A 124 11.17 -6.52 -25.70
CA ASP A 124 12.64 -6.69 -25.80
C ASP A 124 13.35 -6.67 -24.43
N LYS A 125 12.63 -6.40 -23.34
CA LYS A 125 13.18 -6.36 -21.98
C LYS A 125 12.97 -7.73 -21.30
N SER A 126 14.05 -8.47 -21.10
CA SER A 126 14.04 -9.69 -20.26
C SER A 126 14.28 -9.29 -18.81
N ILE A 127 13.26 -9.37 -17.97
CA ILE A 127 13.46 -9.22 -16.53
C ILE A 127 13.86 -10.60 -16.02
N SER A 128 15.17 -10.81 -15.85
CA SER A 128 15.68 -11.98 -15.13
C SER A 128 15.34 -11.78 -13.65
N LEU A 129 14.23 -12.34 -13.21
CA LEU A 129 13.84 -12.36 -11.81
C LEU A 129 14.63 -13.41 -11.02
N LYS A 130 15.86 -13.73 -11.45
CA LYS A 130 16.70 -14.80 -10.86
C LYS A 130 17.03 -14.55 -9.38
N ASP A 131 16.87 -13.31 -8.92
CA ASP A 131 17.08 -12.91 -7.54
C ASP A 131 15.80 -13.03 -6.68
N ILE A 132 14.65 -13.35 -7.27
CA ILE A 132 13.38 -13.54 -6.55
C ILE A 132 13.01 -15.03 -6.55
N ASP A 133 12.94 -15.62 -5.36
CA ASP A 133 12.47 -16.99 -5.16
C ASP A 133 10.94 -17.06 -5.27
N PHE A 134 10.45 -17.33 -6.48
CA PHE A 134 9.02 -17.47 -6.74
C PHE A 134 8.39 -18.67 -6.04
N GLU A 135 9.14 -19.74 -5.77
CA GLU A 135 8.61 -20.91 -5.07
C GLU A 135 8.26 -20.53 -3.62
N GLN A 136 9.16 -19.79 -2.95
CA GLN A 136 8.88 -19.25 -1.62
C GLN A 136 7.71 -18.28 -1.63
N LEU A 137 7.62 -17.43 -2.65
CA LEU A 137 6.55 -16.45 -2.80
C LEU A 137 5.17 -17.11 -3.03
N LEU A 138 5.12 -18.15 -3.87
CA LEU A 138 3.93 -18.97 -4.08
C LEU A 138 3.51 -19.70 -2.79
N SER A 139 4.47 -20.23 -2.04
CA SER A 139 4.20 -20.86 -0.74
C SER A 139 3.58 -19.89 0.26
N MET A 140 4.08 -18.65 0.32
CA MET A 140 3.50 -17.59 1.16
C MET A 140 2.06 -17.26 0.72
N ILE A 141 1.81 -17.14 -0.58
CA ILE A 141 0.47 -16.88 -1.10
C ILE A 141 -0.50 -18.02 -0.73
N ASP A 142 -0.05 -19.27 -0.81
CA ASP A 142 -0.83 -20.44 -0.41
C ASP A 142 -1.10 -20.49 1.11
N GLN A 143 -0.23 -19.89 1.90
CA GLN A 143 -0.46 -19.64 3.33
C GLN A 143 -1.41 -18.47 3.60
N GLY A 144 -1.92 -17.80 2.56
CA GLY A 144 -2.90 -16.72 2.64
C GLY A 144 -2.29 -15.33 2.64
N VAL A 145 -1.02 -15.18 2.28
CA VAL A 145 -0.37 -13.88 2.15
C VAL A 145 -0.86 -13.20 0.86
N ILE A 146 -1.47 -12.02 0.99
CA ILE A 146 -1.91 -11.19 -0.14
C ILE A 146 -1.39 -9.77 0.00
N GLY A 147 -1.45 -8.99 -1.07
CA GLY A 147 -0.99 -7.61 -1.16
C GLY A 147 0.37 -7.49 -1.87
N LYS A 148 1.13 -6.41 -1.65
CA LYS A 148 2.51 -6.24 -2.14
C LYS A 148 3.40 -7.27 -1.47
N LEU A 149 4.12 -8.03 -2.27
CA LEU A 149 5.01 -9.11 -1.82
C LEU A 149 6.48 -8.76 -2.07
N VAL A 150 6.76 -7.99 -3.12
CA VAL A 150 8.12 -7.58 -3.48
C VAL A 150 8.12 -6.15 -3.95
N GLU A 151 9.12 -5.39 -3.50
CA GLU A 151 9.58 -4.14 -4.08
C GLU A 151 11.08 -4.26 -4.29
N LEU A 152 11.55 -4.01 -5.51
CA LEU A 152 12.95 -4.16 -5.87
C LEU A 152 13.35 -3.00 -6.77
N GLU A 153 14.44 -2.33 -6.42
CA GLU A 153 15.06 -1.28 -7.22
C GLU A 153 16.35 -1.86 -7.84
N THR A 154 16.45 -1.83 -9.17
CA THR A 154 17.63 -2.32 -9.89
C THR A 154 18.76 -1.29 -9.85
N ALA A 155 19.99 -1.71 -10.18
CA ALA A 155 21.13 -0.79 -10.31
C ALA A 155 20.95 0.28 -11.41
N GLU A 156 20.02 0.05 -12.35
CA GLU A 156 19.64 0.99 -13.42
C GLU A 156 18.52 1.95 -12.98
N GLY A 157 18.01 1.83 -11.74
CA GLY A 157 16.94 2.66 -11.20
C GLY A 157 15.53 2.21 -11.60
N ASP A 158 15.38 1.00 -12.13
CA ASP A 158 14.06 0.42 -12.43
C ASP A 158 13.42 -0.11 -11.14
N ILE A 159 12.14 0.20 -10.93
CA ILE A 159 11.36 -0.25 -9.80
C ILE A 159 10.43 -1.38 -10.24
N VAL A 160 10.58 -2.55 -9.63
CA VAL A 160 9.72 -3.73 -9.83
C VAL A 160 8.89 -3.96 -8.56
N GLU A 161 7.59 -4.00 -8.72
CA GLU A 161 6.64 -4.28 -7.64
C GLU A 161 5.77 -5.49 -8.00
N ILE A 162 5.60 -6.42 -7.06
CA ILE A 162 4.76 -7.61 -7.22
C ILE A 162 3.65 -7.57 -6.17
N TYR A 163 2.40 -7.74 -6.60
CA TYR A 163 1.22 -7.73 -5.74
C TYR A 163 0.31 -8.93 -6.02
N VAL A 164 -0.48 -9.33 -5.03
CA VAL A 164 -1.47 -10.40 -5.12
C VAL A 164 -2.81 -9.93 -4.51
N GLU A 165 -3.92 -10.02 -5.24
CA GLU A 165 -5.25 -9.59 -4.75
C GLU A 165 -6.43 -10.41 -5.28
#